data_AF-M4DDH3-F1
#
_entry.id   AF-M4DDH3-F1
#
_cell.length_a   1.000
_cell.length_b   1.000
_cell.length_c   1.000
_cell.angle_alpha   90.00
_cell.angle_beta   90.00
_cell.angle_gamma   90.00
#
_symmetry.space_group_name_H-M   'P 1'
#
loop_
_entity.id
_entity.type
_entity.pdbx_description
1 polymer ?
#
loop_
_entity_poly.entity_id
_entity_poly.type
_entity_poly.pdbx_seq_one_letter_code
_entity_poly.pdbx_strand_id
1 'polypeptide(L)'
;MNGKVVCSVCRSKTISRAYDDHKTRVTSKQRVLNVLLVVGDCMLVGLQPVLVYMSKVDGKFNFSPISVNFLTEIAKVVFAIVMLLVQAKHQKVGEKPLLSVSTFVQAARNNVLLAVPALLYAINNYLKFTMQLYFNPATVKMLSNLKVLVIAVLLKMVMKRRFSIIQWEALALLLIGISVNQLRSLPEGATAIGIPLATGAYICTIIFVTVPSMASVFNEYALKSQYDTSIYLQNLFLYGYGAIFNFIGILATVIYKGPESFDILQGHSRATVFLIMNNAAQGILSSFFFKYADTILKKYSSTVATIFTGIASAALFGHVITMNFLLGISIVFISMHQFFSPLAKVKDEHQQNGSLELSNAKDTHRADDSFINMAAGANEEVNNNKFVKPVLVHAPT
;
A
#
# COMPACT_ATOMS: atom_id res chain seq x y z
N MET A 1 9.74 -33.05 -16.80
CA MET A 1 9.46 -32.24 -15.59
C MET A 1 10.71 -31.44 -15.26
N ASN A 2 10.85 -30.21 -15.77
CA ASN A 2 11.99 -29.34 -15.44
C ASN A 2 11.50 -28.20 -14.55
N GLY A 3 11.98 -28.23 -13.30
CA GLY A 3 11.64 -27.28 -12.26
C GLY A 3 12.10 -25.86 -12.59
N LYS A 4 11.13 -24.97 -12.80
CA LYS A 4 11.33 -23.53 -12.65
C LYS A 4 10.84 -23.11 -11.27
N VAL A 5 11.57 -23.50 -10.23
CA VAL A 5 11.52 -22.77 -8.95
C VAL A 5 12.42 -21.55 -9.13
N VAL A 6 11.93 -20.57 -9.90
CA VAL A 6 12.55 -19.24 -9.93
C VAL A 6 12.40 -18.67 -8.53
N CYS A 7 13.52 -18.58 -7.83
CA CYS A 7 13.60 -18.13 -6.45
C CYS A 7 12.84 -16.82 -6.26
N SER A 8 11.75 -16.85 -5.48
CA SER A 8 10.91 -15.68 -5.14
C SER A 8 11.73 -14.49 -4.64
N VAL A 9 12.83 -14.80 -3.95
CA VAL A 9 13.82 -13.82 -3.43
C VAL A 9 14.57 -13.10 -4.56
N CYS A 10 14.95 -13.80 -5.63
CA CYS A 10 15.60 -13.19 -6.79
C CYS A 10 14.63 -12.30 -7.56
N ARG A 11 13.37 -12.73 -7.73
CA ARG A 11 12.33 -11.91 -8.38
C ARG A 11 12.04 -10.64 -7.58
N SER A 12 11.95 -10.73 -6.25
CA SER A 12 11.78 -9.58 -5.36
C SER A 12 12.96 -8.60 -5.41
N LYS A 13 14.21 -9.09 -5.42
CA LYS A 13 15.42 -8.25 -5.54
C LYS A 13 15.52 -7.55 -6.90
N THR A 14 15.18 -8.22 -8.00
CA THR A 14 15.16 -7.62 -9.34
C THR A 14 14.08 -6.56 -9.48
N ILE A 15 12.89 -6.80 -8.91
CA ILE A 15 11.79 -5.80 -8.86
C ILE A 15 12.20 -4.59 -7.99
N SER A 16 12.84 -4.80 -6.84
CA SER A 16 13.34 -3.71 -5.99
C SER A 16 14.41 -2.87 -6.69
N ARG A 17 15.36 -3.49 -7.40
CA ARG A 17 16.40 -2.78 -8.15
C ARG A 17 15.83 -2.01 -9.35
N ALA A 18 14.92 -2.60 -10.12
CA ALA A 18 14.24 -1.91 -11.21
C ALA A 18 13.38 -0.75 -10.72
N TYR A 19 12.77 -0.88 -9.53
CA TYR A 19 12.02 0.21 -8.89
C TYR A 19 12.93 1.37 -8.44
N ASP A 20 14.07 1.10 -7.82
CA ASP A 20 15.02 2.14 -7.41
C ASP A 20 15.67 2.84 -8.63
N ASP A 21 15.98 2.11 -9.70
CA ASP A 21 16.57 2.67 -10.93
C ASP A 21 15.57 3.52 -11.74
N HIS A 22 14.28 3.21 -11.66
CA HIS A 22 13.22 4.04 -12.26
C HIS A 22 12.93 5.32 -11.45
N LYS A 23 13.22 5.31 -10.14
CA LYS A 23 13.02 6.43 -9.21
C LYS A 23 14.11 7.49 -9.32
N THR A 24 15.31 7.13 -9.74
CA THR A 24 16.46 8.06 -9.88
C THR A 24 16.35 8.96 -11.12
N ARG A 25 15.63 8.55 -12.17
CA ARG A 25 15.33 9.40 -13.35
C ARG A 25 13.97 10.10 -13.23
N VAL A 26 13.86 11.08 -12.33
CA VAL A 26 12.67 11.95 -12.24
C VAL A 26 12.64 12.89 -13.45
N THR A 27 12.11 12.40 -14.58
CA THR A 27 11.83 13.23 -15.75
C THR A 27 10.73 14.26 -15.45
N SER A 28 10.78 15.43 -16.09
CA SER A 28 9.78 16.49 -15.91
C SER A 28 8.33 15.98 -16.04
N LYS A 29 8.10 15.04 -16.98
CA LYS A 29 6.80 14.37 -17.20
C LYS A 29 6.28 13.64 -15.96
N GLN A 30 7.16 13.00 -15.19
CA GLN A 30 6.77 12.29 -13.96
C GLN A 30 6.35 13.25 -12.85
N ARG A 31 6.99 14.43 -12.74
CA ARG A 31 6.58 15.45 -11.77
C ARG A 31 5.19 16.00 -12.10
N VAL A 32 4.94 16.31 -13.37
CA VAL A 32 3.63 16.76 -13.85
C VAL A 32 2.55 15.71 -13.55
N LEU A 33 2.83 14.43 -13.82
CA LEU A 33 1.91 13.34 -13.48
C LEU A 33 1.62 13.28 -11.98
N ASN A 34 2.64 13.35 -11.13
CA ASN A 34 2.46 13.32 -9.68
C ASN A 34 1.61 14.51 -9.19
N VAL A 35 1.83 15.71 -9.73
CA VAL A 35 1.01 16.90 -9.40
C VAL A 35 -0.44 16.68 -9.81
N LEU A 36 -0.69 16.19 -11.03
CA LEU A 36 -2.05 15.89 -11.50
C LEU A 36 -2.74 14.84 -10.62
N LEU A 37 -2.02 13.81 -10.19
CA LEU A 37 -2.55 12.79 -9.28
C LEU A 37 -2.94 13.40 -7.93
N VAL A 38 -2.09 14.25 -7.36
CA VAL A 38 -2.36 14.92 -6.08
C VAL A 38 -3.56 15.86 -6.18
N VAL A 39 -3.62 16.68 -7.23
CA VAL A 39 -4.76 17.59 -7.46
C VAL A 39 -6.06 16.82 -7.62
N GLY A 40 -6.06 15.76 -8.43
CA GLY A 40 -7.24 14.90 -8.61
C GLY A 40 -7.69 14.26 -7.29
N ASP A 41 -6.76 13.81 -6.45
CA ASP A 41 -7.08 13.20 -5.16
C ASP A 41 -7.66 14.24 -4.21
N CYS A 42 -7.09 15.45 -4.18
CA CYS A 42 -7.63 16.58 -3.43
C CYS A 42 -9.08 16.90 -3.78
N MET A 43 -9.41 16.94 -5.08
CA MET A 43 -10.76 17.19 -5.54
C MET A 43 -11.72 16.07 -5.14
N LEU A 44 -11.36 14.81 -5.43
CA LEU A 44 -12.24 13.66 -5.19
C LEU A 44 -12.42 13.34 -3.71
N VAL A 45 -11.36 13.43 -2.91
CA VAL A 45 -11.42 13.23 -1.46
C VAL A 45 -12.14 14.39 -0.78
N GLY A 46 -11.94 15.63 -1.25
CA GLY A 46 -12.63 16.78 -0.67
C GLY A 46 -14.12 16.85 -1.02
N LEU A 47 -14.52 16.35 -2.18
CA LEU A 47 -15.94 16.24 -2.56
C LEU A 47 -16.69 15.16 -1.76
N GLN A 48 -15.98 14.12 -1.29
CA GLN A 48 -16.60 12.95 -0.69
C GLN A 48 -17.46 13.25 0.55
N PRO A 49 -17.01 14.01 1.57
CA PRO A 49 -17.86 14.33 2.72
C PRO A 49 -19.14 15.07 2.34
N VAL A 50 -19.08 15.94 1.33
CA VAL A 50 -20.24 16.69 0.85
C VAL A 50 -21.25 15.75 0.19
N LEU A 51 -20.79 14.84 -0.68
CA LEU A 51 -21.65 13.83 -1.31
C LEU A 51 -22.24 12.86 -0.29
N VAL A 52 -21.47 12.46 0.73
CA VAL A 52 -21.96 11.62 1.83
C VAL A 52 -23.05 12.35 2.62
N TYR A 53 -22.88 13.65 2.89
CA TYR A 53 -23.89 14.46 3.56
C TYR A 53 -25.17 14.59 2.71
N MET A 54 -25.05 14.92 1.43
CA MET A 54 -26.20 14.99 0.50
C MET A 54 -26.92 13.65 0.31
N SER A 55 -26.23 12.53 0.53
CA SER A 55 -26.82 11.18 0.39
C SER A 55 -27.59 10.73 1.64
N LYS A 56 -27.57 11.51 2.72
CA LYS A 56 -28.39 11.25 3.91
C LYS A 56 -29.75 11.91 3.76
N VAL A 57 -30.82 11.16 4.00
CA VAL A 57 -32.19 11.67 4.12
C VAL A 57 -32.58 11.52 5.59
N ASP A 58 -32.98 12.62 6.25
CA ASP A 58 -33.33 12.65 7.68
C ASP A 58 -32.25 12.08 8.63
N GLY A 59 -30.98 12.32 8.28
CA GLY A 59 -29.82 11.87 9.06
C GLY A 59 -29.50 10.38 8.95
N LYS A 60 -30.30 9.60 8.20
CA LYS A 60 -30.10 8.16 7.95
C LYS A 60 -29.71 7.89 6.50
N PHE A 61 -29.04 6.77 6.27
CA PHE A 61 -28.77 6.27 4.93
C PHE A 61 -29.85 5.27 4.56
N ASN A 62 -30.55 5.51 3.45
CA ASN A 62 -31.59 4.61 2.94
C ASN A 62 -31.02 3.47 2.07
N PHE A 63 -29.69 3.39 1.92
CA PHE A 63 -29.01 2.38 1.12
C PHE A 63 -28.06 1.54 1.98
N SER A 64 -27.86 0.28 1.58
CA SER A 64 -26.84 -0.59 2.18
C SER A 64 -25.44 -0.20 1.68
N PRO A 65 -24.46 0.04 2.57
CA PRO A 65 -23.08 0.35 2.15
C PRO A 65 -22.40 -0.81 1.40
N ILE A 66 -22.84 -2.05 1.61
CA ILE A 66 -22.36 -3.22 0.84
C ILE A 66 -22.79 -3.09 -0.63
N SER A 67 -24.03 -2.65 -0.88
CA SER A 67 -24.52 -2.40 -2.24
C SER A 67 -23.73 -1.28 -2.93
N VAL A 68 -23.53 -0.14 -2.26
CA VAL A 68 -22.74 0.98 -2.81
C VAL A 68 -21.32 0.54 -3.17
N ASN A 69 -20.69 -0.30 -2.35
CA ASN A 69 -19.35 -0.83 -2.66
C ASN A 69 -19.37 -1.75 -3.88
N PHE A 70 -20.36 -2.63 -4.00
CA PHE A 70 -20.52 -3.48 -5.19
C PHE A 70 -20.74 -2.65 -6.46
N LEU A 71 -21.66 -1.68 -6.44
CA LEU A 71 -21.89 -0.77 -7.58
C LEU A 71 -20.63 0.04 -7.93
N THR A 72 -19.85 0.44 -6.93
CA THR A 72 -18.57 1.12 -7.14
C THR A 72 -17.58 0.22 -7.88
N GLU A 73 -17.49 -1.08 -7.55
CA GLU A 73 -16.65 -2.03 -8.32
C GLU A 73 -17.15 -2.19 -9.76
N ILE A 74 -18.47 -2.32 -9.96
CA ILE A 74 -19.06 -2.41 -11.31
C ILE A 74 -18.74 -1.15 -12.13
N ALA A 75 -18.91 0.05 -11.57
CA ALA A 75 -18.58 1.30 -12.25
C ALA A 75 -17.09 1.35 -12.66
N LYS A 76 -16.19 0.87 -11.81
CA LYS A 76 -14.76 0.78 -12.12
C LYS A 76 -14.44 -0.26 -13.21
N VAL A 77 -15.12 -1.41 -13.21
CA VAL A 77 -15.02 -2.42 -14.27
C VAL A 77 -15.47 -1.84 -15.61
N VAL A 78 -16.63 -1.17 -15.65
CA VAL A 78 -17.14 -0.51 -16.86
C VAL A 78 -16.14 0.53 -17.37
N PHE A 79 -15.61 1.38 -16.48
CA PHE A 79 -14.56 2.34 -16.85
C PHE A 79 -13.33 1.65 -17.44
N ALA A 80 -12.84 0.56 -16.83
CA ALA A 80 -11.70 -0.19 -17.33
C ALA A 80 -11.97 -0.79 -18.73
N ILE A 81 -13.16 -1.33 -18.97
CA ILE A 81 -13.58 -1.85 -20.28
C ILE A 81 -13.60 -0.74 -21.32
N VAL A 82 -14.27 0.39 -21.03
CA VAL A 82 -14.34 1.55 -21.96
C VAL A 82 -12.94 2.03 -22.32
N MET A 83 -12.05 2.18 -21.33
CA MET A 83 -10.67 2.61 -21.59
C MET A 83 -9.87 1.60 -22.39
N LEU A 84 -10.09 0.30 -22.20
CA LEU A 84 -9.47 -0.75 -23.02
C LEU A 84 -9.98 -0.72 -24.46
N LEU A 85 -11.27 -0.48 -24.69
CA LEU A 85 -11.83 -0.34 -26.03
C LEU A 85 -11.27 0.90 -26.75
N VAL A 86 -11.16 2.03 -26.04
CA VAL A 86 -10.52 3.24 -26.57
C VAL A 86 -9.04 2.98 -26.90
N GLN A 87 -8.31 2.29 -26.01
CA GLN A 87 -6.91 1.94 -26.24
C GLN A 87 -6.74 1.00 -27.44
N ALA A 88 -7.64 0.02 -27.61
CA ALA A 88 -7.65 -0.87 -28.75
C ALA A 88 -7.92 -0.13 -30.08
N LYS A 89 -8.76 0.91 -30.06
CA LYS A 89 -9.04 1.75 -31.23
C LYS A 89 -7.85 2.62 -31.65
N HIS A 90 -7.04 3.07 -30.69
CA HIS A 90 -5.85 3.87 -30.93
C HIS A 90 -4.55 3.05 -31.06
N GLN A 91 -4.66 1.73 -31.14
CA GLN A 91 -3.52 0.84 -31.21
C GLN A 91 -2.79 1.02 -32.55
N LYS A 92 -1.46 1.18 -32.51
CA LYS A 92 -0.66 1.35 -33.72
C LYS A 92 -0.61 0.03 -34.52
N VAL A 93 -0.63 0.14 -35.85
CA VAL A 93 -0.53 -1.00 -36.77
C VAL A 93 0.79 -1.74 -36.49
N GLY A 94 0.71 -2.96 -35.95
CA GLY A 94 1.88 -3.81 -35.63
C GLY A 94 2.00 -4.29 -34.18
N GLU A 95 1.24 -3.73 -33.23
CA GLU A 95 1.20 -4.25 -31.85
C GLU A 95 0.20 -5.41 -31.71
N LYS A 96 0.52 -6.41 -30.86
CA LYS A 96 -0.37 -7.56 -30.61
C LYS A 96 -1.74 -7.06 -30.13
N PRO A 97 -2.87 -7.48 -30.71
CA PRO A 97 -4.17 -6.98 -30.33
C PRO A 97 -4.41 -7.20 -28.83
N LEU A 98 -4.59 -6.10 -28.10
CA LEU A 98 -4.84 -6.11 -26.65
C LEU A 98 -6.08 -6.92 -26.27
N LEU A 99 -7.01 -7.08 -27.22
CA LEU A 99 -8.26 -7.84 -27.11
C LEU A 99 -8.17 -9.28 -27.63
N SER A 100 -7.00 -9.76 -28.05
CA SER A 100 -6.86 -11.16 -28.46
C SER A 100 -7.08 -12.07 -27.25
N VAL A 101 -7.97 -13.06 -27.40
CA VAL A 101 -8.36 -14.00 -26.33
C VAL A 101 -7.14 -14.71 -25.73
N SER A 102 -6.15 -15.06 -26.54
CA SER A 102 -4.91 -15.69 -26.07
C SER A 102 -4.05 -14.75 -25.21
N THR A 103 -4.01 -13.45 -25.56
CA THR A 103 -3.29 -12.42 -24.80
C THR A 103 -4.03 -12.10 -23.50
N PHE A 104 -5.36 -12.07 -23.54
CA PHE A 104 -6.20 -11.88 -22.37
C PHE A 104 -6.10 -13.04 -21.37
N VAL A 105 -6.14 -14.29 -21.84
CA VAL A 105 -6.00 -15.48 -20.96
C VAL A 105 -4.60 -15.56 -20.37
N GLN A 106 -3.56 -15.24 -21.15
CA GLN A 106 -2.20 -15.16 -20.64
C GLN A 106 -2.05 -14.03 -19.62
N ALA A 107 -2.66 -12.87 -19.87
CA ALA A 107 -2.68 -11.76 -18.95
C ALA A 107 -3.44 -12.11 -17.66
N ALA A 108 -4.57 -12.81 -17.75
CA ALA A 108 -5.34 -13.27 -16.60
C ALA A 108 -4.50 -14.20 -15.71
N ARG A 109 -3.83 -15.20 -16.32
CA ARG A 109 -2.92 -16.13 -15.60
C ARG A 109 -1.76 -15.42 -14.93
N ASN A 110 -1.17 -14.45 -15.61
CA ASN A 110 -0.10 -13.65 -15.03
C ASN A 110 -0.65 -12.79 -13.88
N ASN A 111 -1.81 -12.17 -14.04
CA ASN A 111 -2.40 -11.21 -13.10
C ASN A 111 -3.23 -11.84 -11.97
N VAL A 112 -3.22 -13.16 -11.78
CA VAL A 112 -3.90 -13.83 -10.64
C VAL A 112 -3.47 -13.25 -9.29
N LEU A 113 -2.24 -12.72 -9.20
CA LEU A 113 -1.74 -12.03 -8.01
C LEU A 113 -2.63 -10.84 -7.58
N LEU A 114 -3.37 -10.21 -8.50
CA LEU A 114 -4.31 -9.11 -8.21
C LEU A 114 -5.57 -9.57 -7.48
N ALA A 115 -5.86 -10.87 -7.43
CA ALA A 115 -6.97 -11.39 -6.64
C ALA A 115 -6.75 -11.19 -5.12
N VAL A 116 -5.50 -11.27 -4.65
CA VAL A 116 -5.16 -11.06 -3.23
C VAL A 116 -5.51 -9.64 -2.76
N PRO A 117 -5.02 -8.55 -3.38
CA PRO A 117 -5.42 -7.21 -2.98
C PRO A 117 -6.93 -6.96 -3.20
N ALA A 118 -7.56 -7.53 -4.23
CA ALA A 118 -9.00 -7.43 -4.43
C ALA A 118 -9.80 -8.01 -3.24
N LEU A 119 -9.42 -9.20 -2.75
CA LEU A 119 -10.02 -9.82 -1.57
C LEU A 119 -9.81 -8.95 -0.33
N LEU A 120 -8.59 -8.46 -0.11
CA LEU A 120 -8.29 -7.58 1.03
C LEU A 120 -9.06 -6.26 0.96
N TYR A 121 -9.33 -5.71 -0.23
CA TYR A 121 -10.19 -4.53 -0.39
C TYR A 121 -11.65 -4.84 -0.08
N ALA A 122 -12.18 -5.99 -0.51
CA ALA A 122 -13.54 -6.41 -0.17
C ALA A 122 -13.70 -6.57 1.36
N ILE A 123 -12.73 -7.21 2.02
CA ILE A 123 -12.70 -7.33 3.49
C ILE A 123 -12.61 -5.94 4.14
N ASN A 124 -11.68 -5.07 3.70
CA ASN A 124 -11.53 -3.71 4.21
C ASN A 124 -12.83 -2.90 4.10
N ASN A 125 -13.54 -3.03 2.99
CA ASN A 125 -14.81 -2.36 2.77
C ASN A 125 -15.86 -2.78 3.81
N TYR A 126 -15.94 -4.08 4.12
CA TYR A 126 -16.81 -4.58 5.19
C TYR A 126 -16.36 -4.09 6.58
N LEU A 127 -15.07 -4.19 6.89
CA LEU A 127 -14.50 -3.77 8.18
C LEU A 127 -14.74 -2.29 8.47
N LYS A 128 -14.66 -1.42 7.46
CA LYS A 128 -14.97 0.01 7.60
C LYS A 128 -16.40 0.23 8.09
N PHE A 129 -17.36 -0.49 7.53
CA PHE A 129 -18.75 -0.38 7.93
C PHE A 129 -18.95 -0.91 9.36
N THR A 130 -18.44 -2.11 9.64
CA THR A 130 -18.51 -2.71 10.98
C THR A 130 -17.92 -1.79 12.06
N MET A 131 -16.77 -1.18 11.81
CA MET A 131 -16.15 -0.26 12.76
C MET A 131 -16.99 0.98 13.05
N GLN A 132 -17.70 1.52 12.05
CA GLN A 132 -18.58 2.66 12.23
C GLN A 132 -19.87 2.32 12.99
N LEU A 133 -20.25 1.03 13.08
CA LEU A 133 -21.37 0.58 13.89
C LEU A 133 -21.02 0.49 15.38
N TYR A 134 -19.79 0.06 15.71
CA TYR A 134 -19.35 -0.14 17.09
C TYR A 134 -18.62 1.05 17.71
N PHE A 135 -17.95 1.86 16.90
CA PHE A 135 -17.18 3.01 17.35
C PHE A 135 -17.71 4.31 16.75
N ASN A 136 -17.56 5.41 17.50
CA ASN A 136 -17.84 6.74 16.98
C ASN A 136 -16.98 7.00 15.72
N PRO A 137 -17.54 7.57 14.64
CA PRO A 137 -16.81 7.95 13.43
C PRO A 137 -15.50 8.71 13.68
N ALA A 138 -15.42 9.55 14.72
CA ALA A 138 -14.19 10.25 15.10
C ALA A 138 -13.06 9.28 15.50
N THR A 139 -13.37 8.33 16.39
CA THR A 139 -12.44 7.28 16.83
C THR A 139 -12.00 6.39 15.67
N VAL A 140 -12.92 5.99 14.80
CA VAL A 140 -12.61 5.18 13.61
C VAL A 140 -11.66 5.92 12.65
N LYS A 141 -11.85 7.23 12.49
CA LYS A 141 -10.95 8.08 11.70
C LYS A 141 -9.57 8.16 12.35
N MET A 142 -9.48 8.41 13.65
CA MET A 142 -8.20 8.46 14.37
C MET A 142 -7.44 7.13 14.29
N LEU A 143 -8.11 6.00 14.54
CA LEU A 143 -7.52 4.66 14.39
C LEU A 143 -7.05 4.39 12.96
N SER A 144 -7.77 4.90 11.97
CA SER A 144 -7.36 4.78 10.57
C SER A 144 -6.06 5.52 10.24
N ASN A 145 -5.63 6.49 11.04
CA ASN A 145 -4.39 7.21 10.80
C ASN A 145 -3.15 6.36 11.14
N LEU A 146 -3.27 5.41 12.07
CA LEU A 146 -2.21 4.44 12.39
C LEU A 146 -1.79 3.59 11.19
N LYS A 147 -2.68 3.48 10.18
CA LYS A 147 -2.39 2.78 8.92
C LYS A 147 -1.15 3.34 8.22
N VAL A 148 -0.82 4.62 8.40
CA VAL A 148 0.39 5.23 7.81
C VAL A 148 1.66 4.50 8.24
N LEU A 149 1.82 4.24 9.55
CA LEU A 149 2.99 3.54 10.07
C LEU A 149 3.00 2.06 9.65
N VAL A 150 1.84 1.40 9.70
CA VAL A 150 1.72 -0.01 9.29
C VAL A 150 2.05 -0.18 7.80
N ILE A 151 1.61 0.75 6.95
CA ILE A 151 1.99 0.78 5.53
C ILE A 151 3.49 0.92 5.37
N ALA A 152 4.15 1.83 6.10
CA ALA A 152 5.59 2.01 6.00
C ALA A 152 6.38 0.74 6.39
N VAL A 153 5.97 0.08 7.47
CA VAL A 153 6.54 -1.21 7.90
C VAL A 153 6.30 -2.28 6.84
N LEU A 154 5.08 -2.40 6.31
CA LEU A 154 4.74 -3.36 5.26
C LEU A 154 5.51 -3.10 3.96
N LEU A 155 5.69 -1.83 3.55
CA LEU A 155 6.51 -1.48 2.38
C LEU A 155 7.97 -1.90 2.57
N LYS A 156 8.52 -1.75 3.79
CA LYS A 156 9.87 -2.25 4.14
C LYS A 156 9.94 -3.78 4.09
N MET A 157 8.93 -4.49 4.57
CA MET A 157 8.93 -5.96 4.63
C MET A 157 8.66 -6.63 3.28
N VAL A 158 7.61 -6.20 2.57
CA VAL A 158 7.06 -6.81 1.35
C VAL A 158 7.80 -6.33 0.11
N MET A 159 7.94 -5.02 -0.06
CA MET A 159 8.60 -4.42 -1.23
C MET A 159 10.11 -4.23 -1.04
N LYS A 160 10.64 -4.58 0.13
CA LYS A 160 12.05 -4.37 0.51
C LYS A 160 12.53 -2.93 0.37
N ARG A 161 11.59 -1.98 0.48
CA ARG A 161 11.88 -0.55 0.41
C ARG A 161 12.72 -0.12 1.61
N ARG A 162 13.77 0.64 1.35
CA ARG A 162 14.59 1.28 2.40
C ARG A 162 13.99 2.63 2.74
N PHE A 163 14.02 2.96 4.03
CA PHE A 163 13.56 4.23 4.56
C PHE A 163 14.65 4.80 5.46
N SER A 164 15.00 6.07 5.22
CA SER A 164 15.94 6.79 6.08
C SER A 164 15.33 7.07 7.45
N ILE A 165 16.18 7.34 8.44
CA ILE A 165 15.74 7.78 9.78
C ILE A 165 14.86 9.04 9.66
N ILE A 166 15.24 9.97 8.78
CA ILE A 166 14.49 11.21 8.51
C ILE A 166 13.09 10.89 7.95
N GLN A 167 12.96 9.86 7.11
CA GLN A 167 11.67 9.42 6.58
C GLN A 167 10.79 8.76 7.64
N TRP A 168 11.37 8.01 8.57
CA TRP A 168 10.64 7.47 9.72
C TRP A 168 10.12 8.56 10.64
N GLU A 169 10.97 9.55 10.96
CA GLU A 169 10.58 10.74 11.73
C GLU A 169 9.46 11.51 11.02
N ALA A 170 9.58 11.73 9.71
CA ALA A 170 8.55 12.40 8.93
C ALA A 170 7.21 11.64 8.98
N LEU A 171 7.21 10.31 8.88
CA LEU A 171 5.98 9.52 8.99
C LEU A 171 5.36 9.56 10.39
N ALA A 172 6.19 9.61 11.44
CA ALA A 172 5.72 9.81 12.81
C ALA A 172 5.10 11.20 12.98
N LEU A 173 5.76 12.24 12.45
CA LEU A 173 5.22 13.61 12.43
C LEU A 173 3.91 13.69 11.65
N LEU A 174 3.78 12.98 10.52
CA LEU A 174 2.51 12.90 9.78
C LEU A 174 1.40 12.36 10.67
N LEU A 175 1.64 11.26 11.38
CA LEU A 175 0.66 10.68 12.29
C LEU A 175 0.28 11.65 13.42
N ILE A 176 1.26 12.33 14.01
CA ILE A 176 1.04 13.33 15.07
C ILE A 176 0.20 14.49 14.52
N GLY A 177 0.57 15.04 13.37
CA GLY A 177 -0.13 16.16 12.75
C GLY A 177 -1.59 15.84 12.43
N ILE A 178 -1.87 14.66 11.87
CA ILE A 178 -3.25 14.22 11.64
C ILE A 178 -3.99 14.01 12.97
N SER A 179 -3.35 13.44 13.99
CA SER A 179 -4.00 13.20 15.28
C SER A 179 -4.37 14.51 15.97
N VAL A 180 -3.44 15.47 16.03
CA VAL A 180 -3.65 16.81 16.58
C VAL A 180 -4.82 17.51 15.87
N ASN A 181 -4.84 17.44 14.53
CA ASN A 181 -5.88 18.03 13.71
C ASN A 181 -7.30 17.52 14.06
N GLN A 182 -7.41 16.28 14.59
CA GLN A 182 -8.67 15.62 14.88
C GLN A 182 -9.10 15.69 16.35
N LEU A 183 -8.29 16.26 17.25
CA LEU A 183 -8.52 16.24 18.70
C LEU A 183 -9.86 16.86 19.16
N ARG A 184 -10.42 17.83 18.42
CA ARG A 184 -11.73 18.43 18.77
C ARG A 184 -12.95 17.60 18.34
N SER A 185 -12.76 16.48 17.64
CA SER A 185 -13.88 15.59 17.27
C SER A 185 -14.28 14.64 18.41
N LEU A 186 -13.56 14.66 19.53
CA LEU A 186 -13.92 13.94 20.75
C LEU A 186 -14.87 14.83 21.57
N PRO A 187 -16.09 14.37 21.90
CA PRO A 187 -16.99 15.13 22.77
C PRO A 187 -16.30 15.46 24.09
N GLU A 188 -16.32 16.73 24.49
CA GLU A 188 -15.92 17.20 25.82
C GLU A 188 -16.79 16.47 26.86
N GLY A 189 -16.23 15.43 27.49
CA GLY A 189 -16.97 14.56 28.41
C GLY A 189 -16.62 13.07 28.34
N ALA A 190 -15.84 12.63 27.34
CA ALA A 190 -15.23 11.29 27.37
C ALA A 190 -14.05 11.27 28.35
N THR A 191 -14.37 11.24 29.65
CA THR A 191 -13.42 11.00 30.73
C THR A 191 -12.63 9.73 30.47
N ALA A 192 -11.31 9.88 30.54
CA ALA A 192 -10.30 8.84 30.61
C ALA A 192 -10.19 7.90 29.40
N ILE A 193 -8.94 7.55 29.11
CA ILE A 193 -8.56 6.26 28.54
C ILE A 193 -8.93 5.19 29.58
N GLY A 194 -10.23 5.05 29.85
CA GLY A 194 -10.80 3.96 30.61
C GLY A 194 -11.11 2.88 29.61
N ILE A 195 -10.14 2.01 29.35
CA ILE A 195 -10.37 0.80 28.56
C ILE A 195 -10.63 -0.36 29.52
N PRO A 196 -11.88 -0.60 29.95
CA PRO A 196 -12.35 -1.94 30.23
C PRO A 196 -13.19 -2.39 29.03
N LEU A 197 -12.54 -2.66 27.90
CA LEU A 197 -13.17 -3.34 26.77
C LEU A 197 -12.29 -4.52 26.37
N ALA A 198 -12.85 -5.71 26.55
CA ALA A 198 -12.26 -7.04 26.37
C ALA A 198 -11.24 -7.13 25.24
N THR A 199 -10.24 -8.01 25.38
CA THR A 199 -9.22 -8.40 24.40
C THR A 199 -9.69 -8.38 22.93
N GLY A 200 -10.96 -8.69 22.65
CA GLY A 200 -11.60 -8.55 21.34
C GLY A 200 -11.54 -7.15 20.70
N ALA A 201 -11.64 -6.05 21.45
CA ALA A 201 -11.59 -4.69 20.91
C ALA A 201 -10.19 -4.32 20.38
N TYR A 202 -9.14 -4.75 21.08
CA TYR A 202 -7.75 -4.60 20.63
C TYR A 202 -7.50 -5.41 19.36
N ILE A 203 -7.96 -6.67 19.32
CA ILE A 203 -7.83 -7.55 18.15
C ILE A 203 -8.54 -6.91 16.94
N CYS A 204 -9.80 -6.48 17.12
CA CYS A 204 -10.56 -5.79 16.07
C CYS A 204 -9.84 -4.54 15.55
N THR A 205 -9.25 -3.74 16.44
CA THR A 205 -8.49 -2.55 16.06
C THR A 205 -7.24 -2.90 15.26
N ILE A 206 -6.46 -3.90 15.69
CA ILE A 206 -5.27 -4.38 14.98
C ILE A 206 -5.65 -4.86 13.58
N ILE A 207 -6.71 -5.66 13.45
CA ILE A 207 -7.20 -6.13 12.16
C ILE A 207 -7.63 -4.94 11.28
N PHE A 208 -8.37 -3.97 11.86
CA PHE A 208 -8.84 -2.79 11.14
C PHE A 208 -7.73 -1.89 10.61
N VAL A 209 -6.58 -1.83 11.30
CA VAL A 209 -5.42 -1.08 10.83
C VAL A 209 -4.61 -1.92 9.84
N THR A 210 -4.46 -3.21 10.09
CA THR A 210 -3.56 -4.10 9.34
C THR A 210 -4.12 -4.47 7.97
N VAL A 211 -5.37 -4.95 7.89
CA VAL A 211 -5.97 -5.42 6.62
C VAL A 211 -6.01 -4.33 5.55
N PRO A 212 -6.43 -3.08 5.83
CA PRO A 212 -6.46 -2.02 4.81
C PRO A 212 -5.06 -1.55 4.39
N SER A 213 -4.11 -1.60 5.32
CA SER A 213 -2.70 -1.30 5.05
C SER A 213 -2.09 -2.36 4.14
N MET A 214 -2.38 -3.62 4.43
CA MET A 214 -1.98 -4.78 3.64
C MET A 214 -2.58 -4.73 2.24
N ALA A 215 -3.87 -4.43 2.10
CA ALA A 215 -4.53 -4.23 0.80
C ALA A 215 -3.79 -3.19 -0.06
N SER A 216 -3.40 -2.07 0.54
CA SER A 216 -2.73 -0.97 -0.18
C SER A 216 -1.33 -1.37 -0.65
N VAL A 217 -0.54 -1.99 0.22
CA VAL A 217 0.84 -2.40 -0.10
C VAL A 217 0.87 -3.56 -1.09
N PHE A 218 -0.02 -4.56 -0.94
CA PHE A 218 -0.11 -5.65 -1.91
C PHE A 218 -0.63 -5.20 -3.27
N ASN A 219 -1.51 -4.20 -3.32
CA ASN A 219 -1.96 -3.65 -4.59
C ASN A 219 -0.83 -2.93 -5.32
N GLU A 220 -0.07 -2.08 -4.61
CA GLU A 220 1.15 -1.46 -5.16
C GLU A 220 2.15 -2.52 -5.64
N TYR A 221 2.42 -3.53 -4.82
CA TYR A 221 3.30 -4.63 -5.18
C TYR A 221 2.83 -5.37 -6.44
N ALA A 222 1.55 -5.74 -6.51
CA ALA A 222 1.00 -6.50 -7.63
C ALA A 222 0.99 -5.70 -8.94
N LEU A 223 0.60 -4.42 -8.88
CA LEU A 223 0.62 -3.52 -10.05
C LEU A 223 2.05 -3.29 -10.57
N LYS A 224 3.01 -3.07 -9.67
CA LYS A 224 4.42 -2.85 -10.03
C LYS A 224 5.15 -4.13 -10.45
N SER A 225 4.75 -5.30 -9.95
CA SER A 225 5.32 -6.60 -10.34
C SER A 225 5.10 -6.93 -11.83
N GLN A 226 4.07 -6.32 -12.45
CA GLN A 226 3.75 -6.49 -13.88
C GLN A 226 3.71 -5.15 -14.60
N TYR A 227 4.71 -4.30 -14.39
CA TYR A 227 4.72 -2.93 -14.91
C TYR A 227 4.46 -2.82 -16.42
N ASP A 228 4.93 -3.81 -17.20
CA ASP A 228 4.79 -3.87 -18.68
C ASP A 228 3.34 -4.05 -19.16
N THR A 229 2.44 -4.57 -18.31
CA THR A 229 1.03 -4.72 -18.69
C THR A 229 0.33 -3.37 -18.63
N SER A 230 -0.61 -3.08 -19.54
CA SER A 230 -1.36 -1.81 -19.49
C SER A 230 -2.11 -1.66 -18.17
N ILE A 231 -2.15 -0.44 -17.63
CA ILE A 231 -2.84 -0.19 -16.34
C ILE A 231 -4.33 -0.54 -16.41
N TYR A 232 -4.97 -0.27 -17.54
CA TYR A 232 -6.39 -0.54 -17.74
C TYR A 232 -6.70 -2.04 -17.70
N LEU A 233 -5.79 -2.88 -18.23
CA LEU A 233 -5.96 -4.34 -18.18
C LEU A 233 -5.76 -4.88 -16.77
N GLN A 234 -4.75 -4.39 -16.04
CA GLN A 234 -4.57 -4.74 -14.63
C GLN A 234 -5.77 -4.31 -13.78
N ASN A 235 -6.26 -3.09 -14.01
CA ASN A 235 -7.44 -2.57 -13.34
C ASN A 235 -8.70 -3.38 -13.65
N LEU A 236 -8.88 -3.84 -14.90
CA LEU A 236 -9.99 -4.72 -15.26
C LEU A 236 -9.99 -6.00 -14.42
N PHE A 237 -8.85 -6.67 -14.27
CA PHE A 237 -8.75 -7.87 -13.43
C PHE A 237 -8.93 -7.55 -11.95
N LEU A 238 -8.27 -6.51 -11.44
CA LEU A 238 -8.36 -6.11 -10.04
C LEU A 238 -9.81 -5.79 -9.63
N TYR A 239 -10.51 -4.98 -10.43
CA TYR A 239 -11.89 -4.59 -10.18
C TYR A 239 -12.87 -5.72 -10.48
N GLY A 240 -12.57 -6.57 -11.46
CA GLY A 240 -13.35 -7.77 -11.76
C GLY A 240 -13.35 -8.76 -10.59
N TYR A 241 -12.17 -9.09 -10.05
CA TYR A 241 -12.07 -9.88 -8.81
C TYR A 241 -12.74 -9.17 -7.64
N GLY A 242 -12.59 -7.85 -7.53
CA GLY A 242 -13.26 -7.04 -6.51
C GLY A 242 -14.79 -7.16 -6.58
N ALA A 243 -15.38 -7.05 -7.77
CA ALA A 243 -16.81 -7.20 -8.00
C ALA A 243 -17.29 -8.60 -7.62
N ILE A 244 -16.54 -9.65 -7.99
CA ILE A 244 -16.85 -11.04 -7.60
C ILE A 244 -16.85 -11.20 -6.08
N PHE A 245 -15.82 -10.73 -5.37
CA PHE A 245 -15.76 -10.84 -3.91
C PHE A 245 -16.84 -10.03 -3.20
N ASN A 246 -17.17 -8.83 -3.69
CA ASN A 246 -18.27 -8.04 -3.12
C ASN A 246 -19.63 -8.71 -3.39
N PHE A 247 -19.82 -9.32 -4.56
CA PHE A 247 -21.04 -10.09 -4.87
C PHE A 247 -21.19 -11.31 -3.95
N ILE A 248 -20.10 -12.06 -3.71
CA ILE A 248 -20.08 -13.15 -2.74
C ILE A 248 -20.43 -12.64 -1.34
N GLY A 249 -19.94 -11.45 -0.95
CA GLY A 249 -20.28 -10.81 0.32
C GLY A 249 -21.78 -10.45 0.44
N ILE A 250 -22.41 -9.99 -0.64
CA ILE A 250 -23.85 -9.79 -0.70
C ILE A 250 -24.57 -11.12 -0.53
N LEU A 251 -24.19 -12.15 -1.28
CA LEU A 251 -24.83 -13.48 -1.21
C LEU A 251 -24.73 -14.08 0.21
N ALA A 252 -23.57 -13.96 0.86
CA ALA A 252 -23.39 -14.39 2.24
C ALA A 252 -24.30 -13.63 3.21
N THR A 253 -24.51 -12.33 2.99
CA THR A 253 -25.43 -11.51 3.80
C THR A 253 -26.87 -11.96 3.62
N VAL A 254 -27.27 -12.29 2.39
CA VAL A 254 -28.62 -12.79 2.06
C VAL A 254 -28.89 -14.14 2.71
N ILE A 255 -27.90 -15.04 2.70
CA ILE A 255 -27.99 -16.34 3.37
C ILE A 255 -28.15 -16.16 4.90
N TYR A 256 -27.45 -15.19 5.49
CA TYR A 256 -27.47 -14.99 6.94
C TYR A 256 -28.68 -14.18 7.46
N LYS A 257 -29.09 -13.13 6.73
CA LYS A 257 -30.17 -12.21 7.14
C LYS A 257 -31.52 -12.45 6.45
N GLY A 258 -31.56 -13.33 5.45
CA GLY A 258 -32.75 -13.63 4.66
C GLY A 258 -32.85 -12.83 3.36
N PRO A 259 -33.77 -13.24 2.45
CA PRO A 259 -33.94 -12.69 1.10
C PRO A 259 -34.37 -11.23 1.07
N GLU A 260 -35.01 -10.71 2.12
CA GLU A 260 -35.36 -9.28 2.25
C GLU A 260 -34.14 -8.35 2.32
N SER A 261 -32.93 -8.89 2.49
CA SER A 261 -31.69 -8.10 2.44
C SER A 261 -31.10 -7.96 1.03
N PHE A 262 -31.72 -8.59 0.01
CA PHE A 262 -31.29 -8.50 -1.39
C PHE A 262 -31.83 -7.26 -2.11
N ASP A 263 -31.61 -6.09 -1.50
CA ASP A 263 -32.04 -4.81 -2.06
C ASP A 263 -30.82 -4.00 -2.52
N ILE A 264 -30.30 -4.36 -3.69
CA ILE A 264 -29.12 -3.72 -4.27
C ILE A 264 -29.45 -2.28 -4.72
N LEU A 265 -30.61 -2.06 -5.33
CA LEU A 265 -30.95 -0.77 -5.94
C LEU A 265 -31.87 0.12 -5.08
N GLN A 266 -32.28 -0.35 -3.91
CA GLN A 266 -33.20 0.39 -3.05
C GLN A 266 -32.51 1.60 -2.39
N GLY A 267 -33.24 2.71 -2.30
CA GLY A 267 -32.76 3.94 -1.66
C GLY A 267 -31.67 4.70 -2.43
N HIS A 268 -31.42 4.37 -3.71
CA HIS A 268 -30.45 5.09 -4.54
C HIS A 268 -31.03 6.40 -5.06
N SER A 269 -30.66 7.49 -4.41
CA SER A 269 -30.93 8.85 -4.87
C SER A 269 -29.93 9.29 -5.95
N ARG A 270 -30.19 10.41 -6.63
CA ARG A 270 -29.21 11.03 -7.54
C ARG A 270 -27.87 11.33 -6.82
N ALA A 271 -27.93 11.74 -5.55
CA ALA A 271 -26.74 11.98 -4.72
C ALA A 271 -25.94 10.69 -4.47
N THR A 272 -26.64 9.56 -4.23
CA THR A 272 -26.02 8.24 -4.06
C THR A 272 -25.27 7.81 -5.32
N VAL A 273 -25.82 8.07 -6.51
CA VAL A 273 -25.15 7.78 -7.79
C VAL A 273 -23.88 8.64 -7.94
N PHE A 274 -23.94 9.94 -7.64
CA PHE A 274 -22.74 10.79 -7.63
C PHE A 274 -21.69 10.32 -6.62
N LEU A 275 -22.11 9.85 -5.44
CA LEU A 275 -21.21 9.27 -4.44
C LEU A 275 -20.52 8.01 -4.97
N ILE A 276 -21.27 7.10 -5.63
CA ILE A 276 -20.72 5.90 -6.27
C ILE A 276 -19.69 6.28 -7.33
N MET A 277 -20.02 7.23 -8.21
CA MET A 277 -19.11 7.69 -9.26
C MET A 277 -17.84 8.34 -8.70
N ASN A 278 -17.97 9.16 -7.65
CA ASN A 278 -16.82 9.76 -6.97
C ASN A 278 -15.93 8.70 -6.31
N ASN A 279 -16.52 7.72 -5.61
CA ASN A 279 -15.77 6.61 -5.02
C ASN A 279 -15.08 5.73 -6.09
N ALA A 280 -15.73 5.53 -7.24
CA ALA A 280 -15.13 4.82 -8.37
C ALA A 280 -13.93 5.59 -8.92
N ALA A 281 -14.07 6.90 -9.14
CA ALA A 281 -12.99 7.78 -9.56
C ALA A 281 -11.82 7.78 -8.56
N GLN A 282 -12.09 7.85 -7.25
CA GLN A 282 -11.07 7.73 -6.20
C GLN A 282 -10.33 6.39 -6.30
N GLY A 283 -11.05 5.29 -6.52
CA GLY A 283 -10.47 3.95 -6.68
C GLY A 283 -9.62 3.81 -7.95
N ILE A 284 -10.04 4.43 -9.05
CA ILE A 284 -9.26 4.48 -10.30
C ILE A 284 -7.98 5.29 -10.09
N LEU A 285 -8.11 6.51 -9.58
CA LEU A 285 -6.98 7.39 -9.29
C LEU A 285 -5.99 6.72 -8.33
N SER A 286 -6.50 6.00 -7.34
CA SER A 286 -5.70 5.19 -6.42
C SER A 286 -4.80 4.16 -7.14
N SER A 287 -5.32 3.46 -8.16
CA SER A 287 -4.51 2.53 -8.96
C SER A 287 -3.40 3.25 -9.72
N PHE A 288 -3.66 4.47 -10.23
CA PHE A 288 -2.63 5.29 -10.87
C PHE A 288 -1.53 5.70 -9.88
N PHE A 289 -1.88 6.08 -8.65
CA PHE A 289 -0.89 6.31 -7.58
C PHE A 289 -0.03 5.08 -7.32
N PHE A 290 -0.65 3.91 -7.20
CA PHE A 290 0.07 2.68 -6.88
C PHE A 290 0.95 2.18 -8.03
N LYS A 291 0.60 2.48 -9.28
CA LYS A 291 1.42 2.10 -10.43
C LYS A 291 2.55 3.11 -10.67
N TYR A 292 2.23 4.39 -10.76
CA TYR A 292 3.17 5.42 -11.24
C TYR A 292 3.83 6.23 -10.13
N ALA A 293 3.31 6.16 -8.91
CA ALA A 293 3.88 6.80 -7.74
C ALA A 293 4.00 5.77 -6.60
N ASP A 294 3.71 6.19 -5.37
CA ASP A 294 3.84 5.36 -4.18
C ASP A 294 2.62 5.50 -3.26
N THR A 295 2.32 4.46 -2.47
CA THR A 295 1.28 4.50 -1.45
C THR A 295 1.50 5.63 -0.44
N ILE A 296 2.76 5.98 -0.13
CA ILE A 296 3.06 7.07 0.82
C ILE A 296 2.69 8.43 0.22
N LEU A 297 3.01 8.69 -1.05
CA LEU A 297 2.62 9.95 -1.70
C LEU A 297 1.10 10.09 -1.72
N LYS A 298 0.38 9.00 -2.01
CA LYS A 298 -1.07 8.96 -1.91
C LYS A 298 -1.57 9.31 -0.50
N LYS A 299 -0.91 8.83 0.57
CA LYS A 299 -1.29 9.16 1.95
C LYS A 299 -1.09 10.64 2.29
N TYR A 300 0.02 11.24 1.86
CA TYR A 300 0.22 12.69 2.01
C TYR A 300 -0.85 13.46 1.23
N SER A 301 -1.10 13.07 -0.02
CA SER A 301 -2.12 13.64 -0.89
C SER A 301 -3.51 13.65 -0.23
N SER A 302 -3.97 12.49 0.26
CA SER A 302 -5.28 12.41 0.89
C SER A 302 -5.34 13.18 2.22
N THR A 303 -4.22 13.30 2.94
CA THR A 303 -4.15 14.12 4.16
C THR A 303 -4.32 15.60 3.82
N VAL A 304 -3.59 16.09 2.82
CA VAL A 304 -3.69 17.46 2.32
C VAL A 304 -5.11 17.75 1.81
N ALA A 305 -5.72 16.80 1.09
CA ALA A 305 -7.11 16.88 0.68
C ALA A 305 -8.07 17.12 1.86
N THR A 306 -7.91 16.36 2.95
CA THR A 306 -8.76 16.53 4.14
C THR A 306 -8.55 17.87 4.84
N ILE A 307 -7.33 18.41 4.82
CA ILE A 307 -7.03 19.76 5.33
C ILE A 307 -7.77 20.82 4.49
N PHE A 308 -7.64 20.78 3.16
CA PHE A 308 -8.34 21.70 2.27
C PHE A 308 -9.86 21.61 2.42
N THR A 309 -10.39 20.40 2.60
CA THR A 309 -11.81 20.19 2.88
C THR A 309 -12.24 20.84 4.18
N GLY A 310 -11.41 20.74 5.23
CA GLY A 310 -11.65 21.41 6.51
C GLY A 310 -11.67 22.94 6.38
N ILE A 311 -10.72 23.51 5.63
CA ILE A 311 -10.65 24.96 5.36
C ILE A 311 -11.87 25.42 4.55
N ALA A 312 -12.20 24.70 3.46
CA ALA A 312 -13.36 25.02 2.63
C ALA A 312 -14.66 24.94 3.44
N SER A 313 -14.80 23.93 4.31
CA SER A 313 -15.94 23.81 5.22
C SER A 313 -16.03 25.00 6.19
N ALA A 314 -14.91 25.41 6.78
CA ALA A 314 -14.87 26.59 7.65
C ALA A 314 -15.24 27.88 6.91
N ALA A 315 -14.77 28.06 5.68
CA ALA A 315 -15.07 29.23 4.86
C ALA A 315 -16.53 29.28 4.39
N LEU A 316 -17.11 28.14 4.01
CA LEU A 316 -18.48 28.06 3.48
C LEU A 316 -19.55 28.06 4.59
N PHE A 317 -19.28 27.40 5.72
CA PHE A 317 -20.25 27.23 6.82
C PHE A 317 -19.94 28.08 8.06
N GLY A 318 -18.89 28.90 8.01
CA GLY A 318 -18.52 29.81 9.11
C GLY A 318 -18.01 29.12 10.37
N HIS A 319 -17.51 27.88 10.28
CA HIS A 319 -16.97 27.18 11.44
C HIS A 319 -15.67 27.82 11.94
N VAL A 320 -15.51 27.92 13.25
CA VAL A 320 -14.30 28.46 13.89
C VAL A 320 -13.10 27.56 13.62
N ILE A 321 -12.08 28.08 12.92
CA ILE A 321 -10.81 27.38 12.75
C ILE A 321 -10.08 27.33 14.09
N THR A 322 -9.66 26.12 14.45
CA THR A 322 -9.12 25.85 15.79
C THR A 322 -7.60 25.96 15.79
N MET A 323 -7.00 26.33 16.92
CA MET A 323 -5.53 26.35 17.03
C MET A 323 -4.92 24.95 16.81
N ASN A 324 -5.63 23.90 17.23
CA ASN A 324 -5.22 22.51 16.97
C ASN A 324 -5.23 22.18 15.47
N PHE A 325 -6.21 22.70 14.73
CA PHE A 325 -6.28 22.54 13.27
C PHE A 325 -5.09 23.22 12.59
N LEU A 326 -4.78 24.47 12.95
CA LEU A 326 -3.61 25.19 12.43
C LEU A 326 -2.29 24.50 12.77
N LEU A 327 -2.12 24.05 14.02
CA LEU A 327 -0.93 23.34 14.47
C LEU A 327 -0.77 22.00 13.74
N GLY A 328 -1.86 21.25 13.57
CA GLY A 328 -1.89 20.01 12.81
C GLY A 328 -1.48 20.21 11.34
N ILE A 329 -1.97 21.27 10.69
CA ILE A 329 -1.58 21.64 9.33
C ILE A 329 -0.07 21.87 9.24
N SER A 330 0.48 22.71 10.11
CA SER A 330 1.90 23.04 10.13
C SER A 330 2.76 21.78 10.27
N ILE A 331 2.41 20.88 11.19
CA ILE A 331 3.13 19.61 11.37
C ILE A 331 3.07 18.74 10.11
N VAL A 332 1.91 18.63 9.46
CA VAL A 332 1.76 17.82 8.24
C VAL A 332 2.63 18.37 7.10
N PHE A 333 2.69 19.69 6.93
CA PHE A 333 3.55 20.29 5.89
C PHE A 333 5.03 20.14 6.20
N ILE A 334 5.45 20.30 7.46
CA ILE A 334 6.84 20.05 7.88
C ILE A 334 7.22 18.58 7.59
N SER A 335 6.36 17.65 7.99
CA SER A 335 6.51 16.21 7.72
C SER A 335 6.65 15.92 6.21
N MET A 336 5.77 16.50 5.39
CA MET A 336 5.81 16.33 3.94
C MET A 336 7.12 16.85 3.35
N HIS A 337 7.54 18.06 3.74
CA HIS A 337 8.80 18.64 3.30
C HIS A 337 9.99 17.77 3.71
N GLN A 338 10.03 17.32 4.96
CA GLN A 338 11.08 16.46 5.50
C GLN A 338 11.17 15.13 4.73
N PHE A 339 10.04 14.49 4.45
CA PHE A 339 9.98 13.19 3.75
C PHE A 339 10.50 13.27 2.31
N PHE A 340 10.16 14.34 1.58
CA PHE A 340 10.54 14.53 0.18
C PHE A 340 11.84 15.33 -0.01
N SER A 341 12.45 15.82 1.07
CA SER A 341 13.68 16.61 1.02
C SER A 341 14.85 15.84 0.40
N PRO A 342 15.76 16.51 -0.34
CA PRO A 342 17.00 15.91 -0.83
C PRO A 342 17.89 15.36 0.30
N LEU A 343 17.87 16.00 1.47
CA LEU A 343 18.63 15.58 2.66
C LEU A 343 18.25 14.18 3.13
N ALA A 344 16.97 13.80 3.00
CA ALA A 344 16.53 12.44 3.29
C ALA A 344 17.16 11.40 2.35
N LYS A 345 17.54 11.78 1.13
CA LYS A 345 18.21 10.92 0.14
C LYS A 345 19.71 10.81 0.37
N VAL A 346 20.38 11.92 0.69
CA VAL A 346 21.84 11.96 0.93
C VAL A 346 22.22 11.18 2.19
N LYS A 347 21.40 11.23 3.24
CA LYS A 347 21.63 10.44 4.47
C LYS A 347 21.49 8.94 4.22
N ASP A 348 20.55 8.51 3.37
CA ASP A 348 20.44 7.11 2.95
C ASP A 348 21.72 6.63 2.24
N GLU A 349 22.29 7.45 1.34
CA GLU A 349 23.53 7.12 0.63
C GLU A 349 24.75 7.03 1.55
N HIS A 350 24.92 7.96 2.50
CA HIS A 350 26.02 7.90 3.47
C HIS A 350 25.91 6.70 4.41
N GLN A 351 24.71 6.40 4.88
CA GLN A 351 24.46 5.26 5.76
C GLN A 351 24.65 3.93 5.01
N GLN A 352 24.37 3.91 3.71
CA GLN A 352 24.61 2.77 2.83
C GLN A 352 26.11 2.56 2.57
N ASN A 353 26.86 3.61 2.23
CA ASN A 353 28.31 3.53 2.04
C ASN A 353 29.02 3.07 3.32
N GLY A 354 28.67 3.64 4.49
CA GLY A 354 29.25 3.21 5.76
C GLY A 354 28.93 1.76 6.14
N SER A 355 27.73 1.25 5.80
CA SER A 355 27.38 -0.16 6.05
C SER A 355 28.10 -1.14 5.10
N LEU A 356 28.34 -0.73 3.86
CA LEU A 356 29.10 -1.48 2.87
C LEU A 356 30.59 -1.51 3.23
N GLU A 357 31.15 -0.39 3.67
CA GLU A 357 32.53 -0.32 4.17
C GLU A 357 32.72 -1.19 5.42
N LEU A 358 31.77 -1.19 6.36
CA LEU A 358 31.82 -2.04 7.55
C LEU A 358 31.68 -3.54 7.21
N SER A 359 30.85 -3.89 6.22
CA SER A 359 30.71 -5.27 5.76
C SER A 359 31.96 -5.75 5.04
N ASN A 360 32.52 -4.93 4.15
CA ASN A 360 33.77 -5.24 3.46
C ASN A 360 34.94 -5.37 4.45
N ALA A 361 35.03 -4.47 5.44
CA ALA A 361 36.06 -4.57 6.48
C ALA A 361 35.95 -5.88 7.30
N LYS A 362 34.73 -6.33 7.61
CA LYS A 362 34.51 -7.61 8.29
C LYS A 362 34.84 -8.81 7.40
N ASP A 363 34.56 -8.74 6.11
CA ASP A 363 34.89 -9.82 5.17
C ASP A 363 36.41 -9.90 4.92
N THR A 364 37.11 -8.77 4.89
CA THR A 364 38.58 -8.71 4.83
C THR A 364 39.21 -9.29 6.09
N HIS A 365 38.76 -8.89 7.29
CA HIS A 365 39.25 -9.46 8.55
C HIS A 365 38.98 -10.97 8.67
N ARG A 366 37.82 -11.44 8.20
CA ARG A 366 37.48 -12.87 8.21
C ARG A 366 38.32 -13.67 7.21
N ALA A 367 38.68 -13.07 6.07
CA ALA A 367 39.61 -13.68 5.12
C ALA A 367 41.01 -13.79 5.74
N ASP A 368 41.53 -12.73 6.35
CA ASP A 368 42.85 -12.72 6.99
C ASP A 368 42.95 -13.75 8.13
N ASP A 369 41.94 -13.84 9.01
CA ASP A 369 41.88 -14.86 10.06
C ASP A 369 41.83 -16.29 9.48
N SER A 370 41.19 -16.49 8.32
CA SER A 370 41.15 -17.80 7.65
C SER A 370 42.49 -18.17 7.01
N PHE A 371 43.22 -17.20 6.44
CA PHE A 371 44.55 -17.40 5.91
C PHE A 371 45.57 -17.72 7.02
N ILE A 372 45.48 -17.04 8.17
CA ILE A 372 46.36 -17.30 9.31
C ILE A 372 46.12 -18.71 9.89
N ASN A 373 44.86 -19.15 10.01
CA ASN A 373 44.55 -20.49 10.51
C ASN A 373 44.96 -21.60 9.51
N MET A 374 44.90 -21.34 8.21
CA MET A 374 45.35 -22.31 7.19
C MET A 374 46.87 -22.42 7.14
N ALA A 375 47.60 -21.32 7.35
CA ALA A 375 49.06 -21.32 7.48
C ALA A 375 49.54 -21.98 8.78
N ALA A 376 48.80 -21.82 9.89
CA ALA A 376 49.09 -22.50 11.16
C ALA A 376 48.88 -24.02 11.07
N GLY A 377 47.79 -24.48 10.41
CA GLY A 377 47.54 -25.90 10.20
C GLY A 377 48.54 -26.59 9.25
N ALA A 378 49.11 -25.87 8.30
CA ALA A 378 50.13 -26.39 7.39
C ALA A 378 51.50 -26.61 8.06
N ASN A 379 51.77 -25.96 9.20
CA ASN A 379 53.02 -26.14 9.95
C ASN A 379 52.97 -27.28 10.98
N GLU A 380 51.79 -27.77 11.37
CA GLU A 380 51.67 -28.90 12.31
C GLU A 380 51.82 -30.28 11.64
N GLU A 381 51.61 -30.40 10.33
CA GLU A 381 51.76 -31.69 9.63
C GLU A 381 53.21 -32.05 9.24
N VAL A 382 54.18 -31.14 9.40
CA VAL A 382 55.58 -31.38 9.00
C VAL A 382 56.43 -31.98 10.14
N ASN A 383 55.97 -31.99 11.39
CA ASN A 383 56.81 -32.36 12.53
C ASN A 383 56.60 -33.77 13.11
N ASN A 384 55.77 -34.63 12.49
CA ASN A 384 55.41 -35.94 13.06
C ASN A 384 55.82 -37.15 12.20
N ASN A 385 57.00 -37.12 11.57
CA ASN A 385 57.56 -38.35 11.00
C ASN A 385 59.09 -38.37 10.96
N LYS A 386 59.72 -38.91 12.02
CA LYS A 386 61.05 -39.55 11.98
C LYS A 386 61.30 -40.31 13.28
N PHE A 387 61.24 -41.65 13.23
CA PHE A 387 62.32 -42.58 13.61
C PHE A 387 61.77 -44.01 13.83
N VAL A 388 61.92 -44.87 12.82
CA VAL A 388 62.18 -46.30 13.03
C VAL A 388 63.26 -46.73 12.03
N LYS A 389 64.33 -47.33 12.56
CA LYS A 389 65.59 -47.77 11.91
C LYS A 389 65.40 -49.02 11.02
N PRO A 390 66.34 -49.29 10.09
CA PRO A 390 66.26 -50.39 9.14
C PRO A 390 66.73 -51.73 9.74
N VAL A 391 66.08 -52.83 9.34
CA VAL A 391 66.51 -54.21 9.62
C VAL A 391 67.18 -54.78 8.38
N LEU A 392 68.43 -55.22 8.57
CA LEU A 392 69.26 -55.99 7.63
C LEU A 392 68.71 -57.41 7.47
N VAL A 393 68.55 -57.90 6.23
CA VAL A 393 68.54 -59.35 5.93
C VAL A 393 69.32 -59.59 4.64
N HIS A 394 70.41 -60.35 4.78
CA HIS A 394 71.15 -61.02 3.70
C HIS A 394 70.50 -62.38 3.40
N ALA A 395 70.46 -62.79 2.12
CA ALA A 395 70.73 -64.15 1.58
C ALA A 395 70.24 -64.25 0.10
N PRO A 396 70.60 -65.27 -0.69
CA PRO A 396 71.95 -65.63 -1.13
C PRO A 396 72.04 -65.86 -2.66
N THR A 397 73.23 -65.71 -3.26
CA THR A 397 73.89 -66.66 -4.18
C THR A 397 75.30 -66.17 -4.50
#